data_AF-A0A496QH30-F1
#
_entry.id   AF-A0A496QH30-F1
#
_cell.length_a   1.000
_cell.length_b   1.000
_cell.length_c   1.000
_cell.angle_alpha   90.00
_cell.angle_beta   90.00
_cell.angle_gamma   90.00
#
_symmetry.space_group_name_H-M   'P 1'
#
loop_
_entity.id
_entity.type
_entity.pdbx_description
1 polymer ?
#
loop_
_entity_poly.entity_id
_entity_poly.type
_entity_poly.pdbx_seq_one_letter_code
_entity_poly.pdbx_strand_id
1 'polypeptide(L)'
;MKKAISATLLALWLMISGFAAPAVFSAEQAGQTKDMEATEIEWQQALKAQVALAMAKVNLLKARTEFWLGKNSEAALQSLEDTKTNLRQAYGTADTVTKRRIADLQEQIKGAETALRTKSDQANSKLTELADKSESTLNTAIAETQTKATALKKETFTRIALVQARVAALKARIALEIEQSPEKAGQALEDAQGYLAEAKASASKRTAEGIAQLELDAKAAKQAVTEGISEAKDKTNALVVHTEGQLQAYGKQVTESEEAVLLRKRYAELEAQAALLKAQLAAGADATQSYLDEAKAWYARAQSQAKETARLELQKMNKRIDDTKDALKEKGKQGSKKLSDLLKSAAERVEVKGEE
;
A
#
# COMPACT_ATOMS: atom_id res chain seq x y z
N MET A 1 -5.98 32.27 30.77
CA MET A 1 -5.42 31.68 29.53
C MET A 1 -5.73 30.20 29.49
N LYS A 2 -6.32 29.76 28.37
CA LYS A 2 -6.62 28.39 27.88
C LYS A 2 -8.13 28.22 27.63
N LYS A 3 -8.48 28.46 26.36
CA LYS A 3 -9.78 28.19 25.76
C LYS A 3 -9.91 26.67 25.60
N ALA A 4 -10.92 26.07 26.22
CA ALA A 4 -11.44 24.76 25.84
C ALA A 4 -12.63 25.02 24.92
N ILE A 5 -12.46 24.78 23.62
CA ILE A 5 -13.56 24.76 22.66
C ILE A 5 -13.90 23.29 22.46
N SER A 6 -14.95 22.85 23.13
CA SER A 6 -15.62 21.58 22.88
C SER A 6 -16.35 21.71 21.54
N ALA A 7 -15.82 21.07 20.50
CA ALA A 7 -16.52 20.95 19.22
C ALA A 7 -17.53 19.80 19.31
N THR A 8 -18.78 20.15 19.59
CA THR A 8 -19.92 19.24 19.53
C THR A 8 -20.21 18.92 18.06
N LEU A 9 -19.88 17.70 17.63
CA LEU A 9 -20.30 17.15 16.33
C LEU A 9 -21.79 16.80 16.42
N LEU A 10 -22.62 17.58 15.73
CA LEU A 10 -24.03 17.26 15.50
C LEU A 10 -24.12 16.00 14.63
N ALA A 11 -24.49 14.88 15.25
CA ALA A 11 -25.14 13.78 14.59
C ALA A 11 -26.59 14.19 14.32
N LEU A 12 -26.93 14.51 13.06
CA LEU A 12 -28.32 14.47 12.61
C LEU A 12 -28.54 13.17 11.84
N TRP A 13 -29.09 12.19 12.56
CA TRP A 13 -29.92 11.16 11.95
C TRP A 13 -31.23 11.82 11.51
N LEU A 14 -31.52 11.80 10.21
CA LEU A 14 -32.88 12.03 9.71
C LEU A 14 -33.32 10.76 8.98
N MET A 15 -34.18 10.03 9.68
CA MET A 15 -35.15 9.11 9.10
C MET A 15 -36.05 9.90 8.15
N ILE A 16 -35.93 9.66 6.84
CA ILE A 16 -36.99 9.92 5.88
C ILE A 16 -37.29 8.60 5.19
N SER A 17 -38.36 7.98 5.63
CA SER A 17 -39.07 6.93 4.93
C SER A 17 -39.67 7.46 3.62
N GLY A 18 -39.42 6.74 2.53
CA GLY A 18 -40.35 6.67 1.39
C GLY A 18 -40.11 7.62 0.23
N PHE A 19 -39.01 7.46 -0.49
CA PHE A 19 -38.99 7.73 -1.94
C PHE A 19 -38.31 6.55 -2.63
N ALA A 20 -39.01 5.92 -3.56
CA ALA A 20 -38.47 4.86 -4.39
C ALA A 20 -37.30 5.44 -5.20
N ALA A 21 -36.07 5.13 -4.81
CA ALA A 21 -34.95 5.21 -5.72
C ALA A 21 -35.32 4.39 -6.95
N PRO A 22 -35.13 4.90 -8.19
CA PRO A 22 -35.34 4.08 -9.37
C PRO A 22 -34.50 2.82 -9.21
N ALA A 23 -35.07 1.64 -9.45
CA ALA A 23 -34.41 0.34 -9.23
C ALA A 23 -33.04 0.21 -9.92
N VAL A 24 -32.77 1.06 -10.93
CA VAL A 24 -31.47 1.25 -11.58
C VAL A 24 -30.39 1.74 -10.60
N PHE A 25 -30.69 2.72 -9.74
CA PHE A 25 -29.76 3.24 -8.74
C PHE A 25 -29.42 2.21 -7.65
N SER A 26 -30.36 1.38 -7.21
CA SER A 26 -30.09 0.37 -6.17
C SER A 26 -29.20 -0.79 -6.67
N ALA A 27 -29.37 -1.22 -7.92
CA ALA A 27 -28.49 -2.22 -8.53
C ALA A 27 -27.08 -1.68 -8.80
N GLU A 28 -26.98 -0.40 -9.13
CA GLU A 28 -25.72 0.29 -9.39
C GLU A 28 -24.95 0.61 -8.09
N GLN A 29 -25.66 0.98 -7.02
CA GLN A 29 -25.13 1.14 -5.65
C GLN A 29 -24.49 -0.16 -5.12
N ALA A 30 -25.15 -1.31 -5.33
CA ALA A 30 -24.63 -2.60 -4.90
C ALA A 30 -23.42 -3.08 -5.74
N GLY A 31 -23.28 -2.60 -6.98
CA GLY A 31 -22.11 -2.87 -7.83
C GLY A 31 -20.89 -2.05 -7.43
N GLN A 32 -21.07 -0.75 -7.19
CA GLN A 32 -19.98 0.18 -6.90
C GLN A 32 -19.34 -0.03 -5.51
N THR A 33 -20.15 -0.33 -4.48
CA THR A 33 -19.64 -0.72 -3.16
C THR A 33 -18.78 -1.98 -3.20
N LYS A 34 -19.15 -2.95 -4.05
CA LYS A 34 -18.39 -4.19 -4.26
C LYS A 34 -17.06 -3.94 -4.98
N ASP A 35 -17.01 -3.03 -5.95
CA ASP A 35 -15.80 -2.75 -6.72
C ASP A 35 -14.69 -2.11 -5.85
N MET A 36 -15.07 -1.24 -4.93
CA MET A 36 -14.12 -0.58 -4.02
C MET A 36 -13.64 -1.52 -2.91
N GLU A 37 -14.53 -2.32 -2.30
CA GLU A 37 -14.16 -3.37 -1.34
C GLU A 37 -13.25 -4.42 -2.00
N ALA A 38 -13.55 -4.81 -3.23
CA ALA A 38 -12.69 -5.70 -4.02
C ALA A 38 -11.30 -5.08 -4.26
N THR A 39 -11.22 -3.79 -4.59
CA THR A 39 -9.93 -3.10 -4.82
C THR A 39 -9.06 -3.08 -3.56
N GLU A 40 -9.66 -2.87 -2.38
CA GLU A 40 -8.94 -2.95 -1.11
C GLU A 40 -8.45 -4.37 -0.81
N ILE A 41 -9.33 -5.37 -0.98
CA ILE A 41 -8.99 -6.79 -0.78
C ILE A 41 -7.85 -7.21 -1.70
N GLU A 42 -7.91 -6.84 -2.98
CA GLU A 42 -6.86 -7.14 -3.96
C GLU A 42 -5.53 -6.48 -3.59
N TRP A 43 -5.55 -5.24 -3.11
CA TRP A 43 -4.34 -4.56 -2.64
C TRP A 43 -3.73 -5.24 -1.41
N GLN A 44 -4.56 -5.64 -0.44
CA GLN A 44 -4.10 -6.39 0.73
C GLN A 44 -3.53 -7.76 0.35
N GLN A 45 -4.14 -8.45 -0.61
CA GLN A 45 -3.62 -9.72 -1.14
C GLN A 45 -2.26 -9.53 -1.85
N ALA A 46 -2.11 -8.46 -2.64
CA ALA A 46 -0.83 -8.12 -3.26
C ALA A 46 0.26 -7.84 -2.21
N LEU A 47 -0.07 -7.13 -1.13
CA LEU A 47 0.85 -6.91 0.00
C LEU A 47 1.26 -8.23 0.68
N LYS A 48 0.30 -9.14 0.91
CA LYS A 48 0.59 -10.48 1.49
C LYS A 48 1.55 -11.27 0.59
N ALA A 49 1.30 -11.29 -0.71
CA ALA A 49 2.16 -11.95 -1.69
C ALA A 49 3.57 -11.34 -1.70
N GLN A 50 3.67 -10.01 -1.68
CA GLN A 50 4.94 -9.28 -1.63
C GLN A 50 5.74 -9.61 -0.37
N VAL A 51 5.11 -9.61 0.81
CA VAL A 51 5.77 -9.96 2.08
C VAL A 51 6.27 -11.41 2.06
N ALA A 52 5.44 -12.34 1.59
CA ALA A 52 5.82 -13.75 1.48
C ALA A 52 7.00 -13.96 0.51
N LEU A 53 7.03 -13.24 -0.62
CA LEU A 53 8.17 -13.26 -1.55
C LEU A 53 9.43 -12.64 -0.95
N ALA A 54 9.30 -11.58 -0.16
CA ALA A 54 10.44 -10.99 0.56
C ALA A 54 11.02 -11.96 1.60
N MET A 55 10.17 -12.72 2.31
CA MET A 55 10.62 -13.79 3.21
C MET A 55 11.32 -14.92 2.44
N ALA A 56 10.81 -15.32 1.27
CA ALA A 56 11.48 -16.31 0.42
C ALA A 56 12.88 -15.84 -0.03
N LYS A 57 13.00 -14.57 -0.45
CA LYS A 57 14.28 -13.93 -0.81
C LYS A 57 15.27 -13.96 0.36
N VAL A 58 14.83 -13.56 1.56
CA VAL A 58 15.67 -13.59 2.77
C VAL A 58 16.16 -15.01 3.07
N ASN A 59 15.28 -16.02 2.98
CA ASN A 59 15.67 -17.40 3.22
C ASN A 59 16.63 -17.96 2.17
N LEU A 60 16.52 -17.56 0.90
CA LEU A 60 17.49 -17.91 -0.13
C LEU A 60 18.87 -17.29 0.15
N LEU A 61 18.91 -16.03 0.56
CA LEU A 61 20.14 -15.37 0.97
C LEU A 61 20.75 -16.03 2.21
N LYS A 62 19.91 -16.42 3.19
CA LYS A 62 20.31 -17.17 4.38
C LYS A 62 20.91 -18.54 4.00
N ALA A 63 20.24 -19.31 3.12
CA ALA A 63 20.74 -20.59 2.62
C ALA A 63 22.12 -20.43 1.96
N ARG A 64 22.31 -19.37 1.17
CA ARG A 64 23.60 -19.05 0.55
C ARG A 64 24.67 -18.71 1.59
N THR A 65 24.34 -17.90 2.59
CA THR A 65 25.25 -17.55 3.70
C THR A 65 25.66 -18.79 4.49
N GLU A 66 24.70 -19.63 4.88
CA GLU A 66 24.93 -20.86 5.65
C GLU A 66 25.79 -21.86 4.88
N PHE A 67 25.53 -22.03 3.59
CA PHE A 67 26.32 -22.91 2.74
C PHE A 67 27.74 -22.36 2.53
N TRP A 68 27.88 -21.10 2.12
CA TRP A 68 29.15 -20.56 1.66
C TRP A 68 30.07 -20.14 2.81
N LEU A 69 29.55 -19.39 3.79
CA LEU A 69 30.31 -18.90 4.94
C LEU A 69 30.24 -19.86 6.12
N GLY A 70 29.05 -20.39 6.42
CA GLY A 70 28.84 -21.31 7.54
C GLY A 70 29.35 -22.73 7.29
N LYS A 71 29.63 -23.09 6.03
CA LYS A 71 29.94 -24.47 5.59
C LYS A 71 28.93 -25.49 6.12
N ASN A 72 27.66 -25.06 6.23
CA ASN A 72 26.59 -25.82 6.84
C ASN A 72 25.50 -26.11 5.81
N SER A 73 25.60 -27.26 5.15
CA SER A 73 24.63 -27.68 4.13
C SER A 73 23.28 -28.06 4.73
N GLU A 74 23.23 -28.50 5.98
CA GLU A 74 21.98 -28.86 6.67
C GLU A 74 21.15 -27.61 6.98
N ALA A 75 21.77 -26.58 7.54
CA ALA A 75 21.12 -25.29 7.74
C ALA A 75 20.65 -24.68 6.41
N ALA A 76 21.49 -24.75 5.36
CA ALA A 76 21.10 -24.27 4.04
C ALA A 76 19.88 -25.02 3.46
N LEU A 77 19.77 -26.33 3.69
CA LEU A 77 18.59 -27.11 3.30
C LEU A 77 17.34 -26.69 4.10
N GLN A 78 17.46 -26.42 5.40
CA GLN A 78 16.35 -25.89 6.20
C GLN A 78 15.87 -24.54 5.67
N SER A 79 16.80 -23.64 5.35
CA SER A 79 16.48 -22.34 4.75
C SER A 79 15.79 -22.49 3.37
N LEU A 80 16.11 -23.53 2.58
CA LEU A 80 15.36 -23.84 1.34
C LEU A 80 13.95 -24.38 1.61
N GLU A 81 13.73 -25.17 2.67
CA GLU A 81 12.38 -25.58 3.07
C GLU A 81 11.52 -24.39 3.50
N ASP A 82 12.10 -23.47 4.27
CA ASP A 82 11.43 -22.24 4.68
C ASP A 82 11.13 -21.36 3.44
N THR A 83 12.04 -21.32 2.46
CA THR A 83 11.80 -20.67 1.17
C THR A 83 10.58 -21.25 0.47
N LYS A 84 10.48 -22.59 0.34
CA LYS A 84 9.31 -23.23 -0.30
C LYS A 84 8.01 -22.91 0.42
N THR A 85 8.04 -22.89 1.75
CA THR A 85 6.86 -22.54 2.56
C THR A 85 6.37 -21.13 2.25
N ASN A 86 7.28 -20.16 2.21
CA ASN A 86 6.96 -18.78 1.88
C ASN A 86 6.51 -18.61 0.41
N LEU A 87 7.09 -19.36 -0.52
CA LEU A 87 6.63 -19.38 -1.91
C LEU A 87 5.20 -19.94 -2.05
N ARG A 88 4.81 -20.96 -1.27
CA ARG A 88 3.43 -21.46 -1.26
C ARG A 88 2.45 -20.42 -0.70
N GLN A 89 2.84 -19.71 0.36
CA GLN A 89 2.03 -18.61 0.90
C GLN A 89 1.84 -17.49 -0.13
N ALA A 90 2.93 -17.07 -0.80
CA ALA A 90 2.88 -16.10 -1.87
C ALA A 90 1.98 -16.57 -3.03
N TYR A 91 2.10 -17.84 -3.43
CA TYR A 91 1.28 -18.42 -4.49
C TYR A 91 -0.22 -18.33 -4.20
N GLY A 92 -0.64 -18.48 -2.93
CA GLY A 92 -2.06 -18.41 -2.56
C GLY A 92 -2.70 -17.03 -2.78
N THR A 93 -1.90 -15.97 -2.75
CA THR A 93 -2.39 -14.57 -2.76
C THR A 93 -1.93 -13.76 -3.98
N ALA A 94 -0.96 -14.27 -4.75
CA ALA A 94 -0.41 -13.60 -5.91
C ALA A 94 -1.34 -13.58 -7.14
N ASP A 95 -1.09 -12.61 -8.02
CA ASP A 95 -1.68 -12.53 -9.35
C ASP A 95 -1.18 -13.67 -10.27
N THR A 96 -1.79 -13.82 -11.44
CA THR A 96 -1.47 -14.90 -12.39
C THR A 96 -0.03 -14.88 -12.90
N VAL A 97 0.53 -13.70 -13.16
CA VAL A 97 1.90 -13.56 -13.66
C VAL A 97 2.88 -13.96 -12.57
N THR A 98 2.68 -13.44 -11.35
CA THR A 98 3.52 -13.78 -10.20
C THR A 98 3.41 -15.25 -9.82
N LYS A 99 2.21 -15.85 -9.86
CA LYS A 99 2.02 -17.31 -9.65
C LYS A 99 2.86 -18.16 -10.60
N ARG A 100 2.92 -17.80 -11.88
CA ARG A 100 3.72 -18.52 -12.87
C ARG A 100 5.21 -18.48 -12.53
N ARG A 101 5.71 -17.31 -12.11
CA ARG A 101 7.11 -17.14 -11.68
C ARG A 101 7.43 -17.89 -10.39
N ILE A 102 6.49 -17.92 -9.45
CA ILE A 102 6.62 -18.71 -8.22
C ILE A 102 6.71 -20.21 -8.53
N ALA A 103 5.89 -20.71 -9.45
CA ALA A 103 5.93 -22.13 -9.85
C ALA A 103 7.29 -22.51 -10.46
N ASP A 104 7.85 -21.65 -11.31
CA ASP A 104 9.20 -21.83 -11.87
C ASP A 104 10.28 -21.84 -10.77
N LEU A 105 10.22 -20.92 -9.80
CA LEU A 105 11.12 -20.92 -8.65
C LEU A 105 11.02 -22.21 -7.83
N GLN A 106 9.81 -22.69 -7.56
CA GLN A 106 9.58 -23.93 -6.80
C GLN A 106 10.20 -25.14 -7.49
N GLU A 107 10.15 -25.20 -8.82
CA GLU A 107 10.78 -26.29 -9.57
C GLU A 107 12.31 -26.23 -9.48
N GLN A 108 12.88 -25.04 -9.62
CA GLN A 108 14.34 -24.86 -9.58
C GLN A 108 14.96 -25.11 -8.20
N ILE A 109 14.20 -24.88 -7.12
CA ILE A 109 14.65 -25.20 -5.75
C ILE A 109 15.02 -26.67 -5.62
N LYS A 110 14.28 -27.59 -6.26
CA LYS A 110 14.61 -29.03 -6.23
C LYS A 110 16.02 -29.30 -6.74
N GLY A 111 16.43 -28.59 -7.80
CA GLY A 111 17.78 -28.69 -8.35
C GLY A 111 18.87 -28.19 -7.40
N ALA A 112 18.60 -27.14 -6.62
CA ALA A 112 19.53 -26.64 -5.61
C ALA A 112 19.62 -27.58 -4.40
N GLU A 113 18.50 -28.16 -3.95
CA GLU A 113 18.49 -29.18 -2.89
C GLU A 113 19.34 -30.39 -3.26
N THR A 114 19.18 -30.90 -4.49
CA THR A 114 20.00 -32.02 -4.97
C THR A 114 21.48 -31.65 -4.99
N ALA A 115 21.84 -30.45 -5.46
CA ALA A 115 23.22 -29.99 -5.47
C ALA A 115 23.81 -29.86 -4.05
N LEU A 116 23.03 -29.39 -3.08
CA LEU A 116 23.43 -29.31 -1.67
C LEU A 116 23.64 -30.70 -1.06
N ARG A 117 22.68 -31.61 -1.25
CA ARG A 117 22.76 -32.99 -0.73
C ARG A 117 23.93 -33.78 -1.31
N THR A 118 24.25 -33.54 -2.58
CA THR A 118 25.38 -34.18 -3.28
C THR A 118 26.70 -33.44 -3.09
N LYS A 119 26.73 -32.35 -2.31
CA LYS A 119 27.89 -31.47 -2.13
C LYS A 119 28.54 -31.05 -3.45
N SER A 120 27.71 -30.84 -4.47
CA SER A 120 28.16 -30.43 -5.78
C SER A 120 28.73 -29.01 -5.74
N ASP A 121 29.81 -28.77 -6.50
CA ASP A 121 30.37 -27.43 -6.71
C ASP A 121 29.33 -26.45 -7.31
N GLN A 122 28.28 -26.97 -7.95
CA GLN A 122 27.19 -26.18 -8.53
C GLN A 122 26.21 -25.61 -7.48
N ALA A 123 26.25 -26.07 -6.23
CA ALA A 123 25.30 -25.64 -5.20
C ALA A 123 25.31 -24.12 -5.00
N ASN A 124 26.49 -23.50 -4.98
CA ASN A 124 26.61 -22.05 -4.81
C ASN A 124 26.05 -21.26 -6.00
N SER A 125 26.32 -21.71 -7.24
CA SER A 125 25.78 -21.06 -8.44
C SER A 125 24.26 -21.17 -8.50
N LYS A 126 23.69 -22.34 -8.14
CA LYS A 126 22.24 -22.55 -8.13
C LYS A 126 21.54 -21.72 -7.05
N LEU A 127 22.12 -21.62 -5.84
CA LEU A 127 21.59 -20.75 -4.79
C LEU A 127 21.63 -19.27 -5.17
N THR A 128 22.69 -18.85 -5.88
CA THR A 128 22.81 -17.48 -6.38
C THR A 128 21.73 -17.20 -7.43
N GLU A 129 21.58 -18.07 -8.43
CA GLU A 129 20.55 -17.95 -9.47
C GLU A 129 19.13 -17.91 -8.88
N LEU A 130 18.85 -18.74 -7.87
CA LEU A 130 17.56 -18.73 -7.17
C LEU A 130 17.31 -17.41 -6.43
N ALA A 131 18.32 -16.86 -5.75
CA ALA A 131 18.20 -15.58 -5.07
C ALA A 131 17.88 -14.45 -6.06
N ASP A 132 18.57 -14.42 -7.21
CA ASP A 132 18.37 -13.42 -8.26
C ASP A 132 16.98 -13.54 -8.91
N LYS A 133 16.52 -14.77 -9.20
CA LYS A 133 15.17 -15.01 -9.73
C LYS A 133 14.08 -14.70 -8.71
N SER A 134 14.33 -14.96 -7.43
CA SER A 134 13.42 -14.60 -6.34
C SER A 134 13.28 -13.08 -6.22
N GLU A 135 14.39 -12.35 -6.33
CA GLU A 135 14.38 -10.88 -6.38
C GLU A 135 13.62 -10.34 -7.61
N SER A 136 13.84 -10.92 -8.80
CA SER A 136 13.06 -10.57 -10.00
C SER A 136 11.55 -10.82 -9.84
N THR A 137 11.19 -11.93 -9.18
CA THR A 137 9.79 -12.28 -8.90
C THR A 137 9.16 -11.33 -7.88
N LEU A 138 9.89 -10.98 -6.82
CA LEU A 138 9.48 -9.97 -5.85
C LEU A 138 9.26 -8.61 -6.52
N ASN A 139 10.16 -8.17 -7.40
CA ASN A 139 10.01 -6.92 -8.15
C ASN A 139 8.74 -6.89 -9.02
N THR A 140 8.33 -8.05 -9.56
CA THR A 140 7.06 -8.18 -10.29
C THR A 140 5.88 -7.98 -9.35
N ALA A 141 5.89 -8.61 -8.17
CA ALA A 141 4.85 -8.43 -7.16
C ALA A 141 4.79 -7.00 -6.61
N ILE A 142 5.94 -6.32 -6.47
CA ILE A 142 5.99 -4.91 -6.07
C ILE A 142 5.30 -4.01 -7.10
N ALA A 143 5.54 -4.24 -8.40
CA ALA A 143 4.88 -3.49 -9.46
C ALA A 143 3.36 -3.68 -9.42
N GLU A 144 2.89 -4.89 -9.12
CA GLU A 144 1.47 -5.17 -8.91
C GLU A 144 0.91 -4.43 -7.69
N THR A 145 1.57 -4.52 -6.53
CA THR A 145 1.17 -3.77 -5.33
C THR A 145 1.09 -2.27 -5.59
N GLN A 146 2.05 -1.69 -6.33
CA GLN A 146 2.05 -0.26 -6.69
C GLN A 146 0.89 0.10 -7.62
N THR A 147 0.57 -0.78 -8.57
CA THR A 147 -0.57 -0.61 -9.47
C THR A 147 -1.88 -0.59 -8.67
N LYS A 148 -2.07 -1.56 -7.76
CA LYS A 148 -3.24 -1.64 -6.88
C LYS A 148 -3.33 -0.46 -5.91
N ALA A 149 -2.21 -0.03 -5.33
CA ALA A 149 -2.16 1.17 -4.48
C ALA A 149 -2.55 2.44 -5.25
N THR A 150 -2.14 2.55 -6.52
CA THR A 150 -2.50 3.68 -7.39
C THR A 150 -3.99 3.70 -7.69
N ALA A 151 -4.59 2.52 -7.95
CA ALA A 151 -6.03 2.40 -8.12
C ALA A 151 -6.76 2.85 -6.84
N LEU A 152 -6.35 2.38 -5.67
CA LEU A 152 -6.95 2.78 -4.40
C LEU A 152 -6.83 4.28 -4.12
N LYS A 153 -5.68 4.88 -4.46
CA LYS A 153 -5.45 6.32 -4.35
C LYS A 153 -6.42 7.12 -5.25
N LYS A 154 -6.61 6.66 -6.49
CA LYS A 154 -7.59 7.24 -7.42
C LYS A 154 -9.00 7.16 -6.87
N GLU A 155 -9.40 6.00 -6.34
CA GLU A 155 -10.72 5.84 -5.73
C GLU A 155 -10.93 6.82 -4.54
N THR A 156 -9.91 6.97 -3.70
CA THR A 156 -9.92 7.92 -2.58
C THR A 156 -10.06 9.37 -3.07
N PHE A 157 -9.32 9.77 -4.10
CA PHE A 157 -9.42 11.12 -4.66
C PHE A 157 -10.79 11.40 -5.26
N THR A 158 -11.35 10.46 -6.02
CA THR A 158 -12.71 10.58 -6.58
C THR A 158 -13.74 10.85 -5.49
N ARG A 159 -13.67 10.11 -4.38
CA ARG A 159 -14.56 10.33 -3.24
C ARG A 159 -14.40 11.71 -2.63
N ILE A 160 -13.16 12.14 -2.37
CA ILE A 160 -12.87 13.45 -1.77
C ILE A 160 -13.44 14.55 -2.66
N ALA A 161 -13.20 14.46 -3.96
CA ALA A 161 -13.73 15.41 -4.94
C ALA A 161 -15.27 15.41 -4.98
N LEU A 162 -15.93 14.24 -4.91
CA LEU A 162 -17.40 14.18 -4.77
C LEU A 162 -17.92 14.82 -3.47
N VAL A 163 -17.22 14.63 -2.36
CA VAL A 163 -17.56 15.30 -1.08
C VAL A 163 -17.41 16.82 -1.23
N GLN A 164 -16.32 17.29 -1.85
CA GLN A 164 -16.10 18.71 -2.10
C GLN A 164 -17.16 19.31 -3.04
N ALA A 165 -17.53 18.60 -4.10
CA ALA A 165 -18.62 18.97 -5.00
C ALA A 165 -19.95 19.12 -4.25
N ARG A 166 -20.29 18.17 -3.37
CA ARG A 166 -21.49 18.25 -2.53
C ARG A 166 -21.45 19.44 -1.59
N VAL A 167 -20.30 19.69 -0.94
CA VAL A 167 -20.11 20.86 -0.07
C VAL A 167 -20.32 22.15 -0.85
N ALA A 168 -19.79 22.25 -2.07
CA ALA A 168 -19.98 23.41 -2.94
C ALA A 168 -21.45 23.58 -3.38
N ALA A 169 -22.14 22.50 -3.75
CA ALA A 169 -23.57 22.54 -4.05
C ALA A 169 -24.42 22.96 -2.84
N LEU A 170 -24.07 22.53 -1.62
CA LEU A 170 -24.71 22.99 -0.39
C LEU A 170 -24.46 24.48 -0.11
N LYS A 171 -23.24 24.99 -0.37
CA LYS A 171 -22.93 26.42 -0.29
C LYS A 171 -23.77 27.22 -1.28
N ALA A 172 -23.95 26.73 -2.51
CA ALA A 172 -24.82 27.37 -3.50
C ALA A 172 -26.27 27.43 -3.02
N ARG A 173 -26.77 26.34 -2.43
CA ARG A 173 -28.11 26.30 -1.84
C ARG A 173 -28.28 27.31 -0.71
N ILE A 174 -27.32 27.39 0.21
CA ILE A 174 -27.29 28.40 1.29
C ILE A 174 -27.30 29.82 0.69
N ALA A 175 -26.51 30.07 -0.35
CA ALA A 175 -26.46 31.37 -1.01
C ALA A 175 -27.81 31.74 -1.67
N LEU A 176 -28.53 30.79 -2.27
CA LEU A 176 -29.85 31.03 -2.89
C LEU A 176 -30.99 31.16 -1.87
N GLU A 177 -30.99 30.35 -0.81
CA GLU A 177 -32.11 30.25 0.14
C GLU A 177 -31.98 31.22 1.31
N ILE A 178 -30.76 31.43 1.82
CA ILE A 178 -30.51 32.18 3.05
C ILE A 178 -29.90 33.55 2.72
N GLU A 179 -28.80 33.56 1.98
CA GLU A 179 -28.08 34.82 1.70
C GLU A 179 -28.72 35.62 0.57
N GLN A 180 -29.61 35.00 -0.21
CA GLN A 180 -30.28 35.57 -1.38
C GLN A 180 -29.29 36.22 -2.36
N SER A 181 -28.13 35.59 -2.56
CA SER A 181 -27.03 36.06 -3.39
C SER A 181 -26.81 35.14 -4.59
N PRO A 182 -27.37 35.49 -5.77
CA PRO A 182 -27.15 34.72 -7.00
C PRO A 182 -25.67 34.64 -7.39
N GLU A 183 -24.90 35.70 -7.17
CA GLU A 183 -23.47 35.75 -7.49
C GLU A 183 -22.67 34.70 -6.69
N LYS A 184 -22.89 34.63 -5.36
CA LYS A 184 -22.25 33.61 -4.52
C LYS A 184 -22.72 32.20 -4.87
N ALA A 185 -23.99 32.04 -5.23
CA ALA A 185 -24.51 30.77 -5.70
C ALA A 185 -23.84 30.32 -7.01
N GLY A 186 -23.68 31.23 -7.97
CA GLY A 186 -23.00 30.98 -9.24
C GLY A 186 -21.54 30.57 -9.04
N GLN A 187 -20.81 31.25 -8.15
CA GLN A 187 -19.44 30.87 -7.80
C GLN A 187 -19.36 29.49 -7.14
N ALA A 188 -20.23 29.22 -6.17
CA ALA A 188 -20.25 27.91 -5.51
C ALA A 188 -20.63 26.77 -6.46
N LEU A 189 -21.49 27.02 -7.46
CA LEU A 189 -21.80 26.06 -8.52
C LEU A 189 -20.63 25.87 -9.49
N GLU A 190 -19.84 26.91 -9.75
CA GLU A 190 -18.59 26.79 -10.51
C GLU A 190 -17.57 25.91 -9.78
N ASP A 191 -17.41 26.11 -8.46
CA ASP A 191 -16.56 25.26 -7.63
C ASP A 191 -17.07 23.80 -7.66
N ALA A 192 -18.40 23.59 -7.57
CA ALA A 192 -19.01 22.27 -7.65
C ALA A 192 -18.70 21.58 -8.99
N GLN A 193 -18.79 22.31 -10.11
CA GLN A 193 -18.40 21.81 -11.42
C GLN A 193 -16.91 21.42 -11.48
N GLY A 194 -16.03 22.24 -10.92
CA GLY A 194 -14.60 21.95 -10.86
C GLY A 194 -14.30 20.65 -10.10
N TYR A 195 -14.90 20.47 -8.92
CA TYR A 195 -14.74 19.25 -8.14
C TYR A 195 -15.36 18.01 -8.82
N LEU A 196 -16.47 18.15 -9.54
CA LEU A 196 -17.04 17.04 -10.30
C LEU A 196 -16.13 16.63 -11.47
N ALA A 197 -15.48 17.59 -12.12
CA ALA A 197 -14.47 17.31 -13.16
C ALA A 197 -13.24 16.60 -12.61
N GLU A 198 -12.75 17.02 -11.44
CA GLU A 198 -11.68 16.31 -10.73
C GLU A 198 -12.10 14.88 -10.37
N ALA A 199 -13.31 14.72 -9.82
CA ALA A 199 -13.84 13.40 -9.46
C ALA A 199 -13.94 12.47 -10.67
N LYS A 200 -14.43 12.99 -11.81
CA LYS A 200 -14.55 12.24 -13.05
C LYS A 200 -13.19 11.83 -13.61
N ALA A 201 -12.18 12.69 -13.52
CA ALA A 201 -10.84 12.41 -14.03
C ALA A 201 -10.13 11.30 -13.24
N SER A 202 -10.40 11.15 -11.95
CA SER A 202 -9.85 10.09 -11.12
C SER A 202 -10.74 8.84 -11.04
N ALA A 203 -12.00 8.92 -11.47
CA ALA A 203 -12.97 7.85 -11.36
C ALA A 203 -12.65 6.64 -12.24
N SER A 204 -13.12 5.47 -11.79
CA SER A 204 -13.26 4.30 -12.66
C SER A 204 -14.16 4.62 -13.86
N LYS A 205 -13.99 3.87 -14.96
CA LYS A 205 -14.80 4.07 -16.19
C LYS A 205 -16.31 4.05 -15.91
N ARG A 206 -16.75 3.14 -15.03
CA ARG A 206 -18.16 2.97 -14.66
C ARG A 206 -18.67 4.15 -13.83
N THR A 207 -17.89 4.63 -12.87
CA THR A 207 -18.29 5.76 -12.02
C THR A 207 -18.27 7.08 -12.79
N ALA A 208 -17.37 7.23 -13.77
CA ALA A 208 -17.23 8.45 -14.56
C ALA A 208 -18.51 8.85 -15.32
N GLU A 209 -19.35 7.88 -15.72
CA GLU A 209 -20.63 8.14 -16.40
C GLU A 209 -21.64 8.82 -15.47
N GLY A 210 -21.81 8.31 -14.24
CA GLY A 210 -22.66 8.94 -13.23
C GLY A 210 -22.18 10.34 -12.83
N ILE A 211 -20.85 10.52 -12.71
CA ILE A 211 -20.26 11.84 -12.41
C ILE A 211 -20.45 12.81 -13.58
N ALA A 212 -20.38 12.34 -14.82
CA ALA A 212 -20.64 13.19 -15.99
C ALA A 212 -22.07 13.75 -15.98
N GLN A 213 -23.05 12.97 -15.49
CA GLN A 213 -24.40 13.47 -15.32
C GLN A 213 -24.47 14.57 -14.25
N LEU A 214 -23.76 14.41 -13.12
CA LEU A 214 -23.67 15.45 -12.09
C LEU A 214 -23.02 16.73 -12.61
N GLU A 215 -22.00 16.65 -13.48
CA GLU A 215 -21.40 17.83 -14.12
C GLU A 215 -22.41 18.61 -14.95
N LEU A 216 -23.26 17.89 -15.70
CA LEU A 216 -24.35 18.49 -16.49
C LEU A 216 -25.39 19.13 -15.58
N ASP A 217 -25.79 18.45 -14.50
CA ASP A 217 -26.74 18.98 -13.51
C ASP A 217 -26.18 20.26 -12.86
N ALA A 218 -24.89 20.28 -12.51
CA ALA A 218 -24.22 21.47 -11.96
C ALA A 218 -24.17 22.62 -12.97
N LYS A 219 -23.97 22.34 -14.25
CA LYS A 219 -24.05 23.33 -15.33
C LYS A 219 -25.45 23.89 -15.49
N ALA A 220 -26.47 23.04 -15.49
CA ALA A 220 -27.86 23.45 -15.58
C ALA A 220 -28.29 24.29 -14.36
N ALA A 221 -27.83 23.93 -13.16
CA ALA A 221 -28.06 24.71 -11.95
C ALA A 221 -27.40 26.10 -12.05
N LYS A 222 -26.14 26.16 -12.52
CA LYS A 222 -25.41 27.43 -12.70
C LYS A 222 -26.10 28.35 -13.71
N GLN A 223 -26.60 27.80 -14.81
CA GLN A 223 -27.37 28.56 -15.80
C GLN A 223 -28.66 29.12 -15.21
N ALA A 224 -29.41 28.30 -14.46
CA ALA A 224 -30.66 28.71 -13.85
C ALA A 224 -30.50 29.85 -12.83
N VAL A 225 -29.33 30.01 -12.19
CA VAL A 225 -29.03 31.18 -11.33
C VAL A 225 -29.20 32.49 -12.10
N THR A 226 -28.90 32.51 -13.40
CA THR A 226 -29.04 33.69 -14.26
C THR A 226 -30.44 33.87 -14.85
N GLU A 227 -31.23 32.79 -14.92
CA GLU A 227 -32.56 32.76 -15.55
C GLU A 227 -33.70 32.98 -14.54
N GLY A 228 -33.54 32.48 -13.31
CA GLY A 228 -34.54 32.65 -12.25
C GLY A 228 -34.21 31.92 -10.94
N ILE A 229 -34.32 32.63 -9.81
CA ILE A 229 -33.97 32.11 -8.47
C ILE A 229 -34.78 30.86 -8.08
N SER A 230 -36.03 30.73 -8.51
CA SER A 230 -36.87 29.56 -8.18
C SER A 230 -36.32 28.29 -8.82
N GLU A 231 -36.05 28.34 -10.12
CA GLU A 231 -35.51 27.19 -10.86
C GLU A 231 -34.08 26.85 -10.40
N ALA A 232 -33.28 27.88 -10.08
CA ALA A 232 -31.96 27.69 -9.51
C ALA A 232 -31.98 26.90 -8.19
N LYS A 233 -32.96 27.16 -7.31
CA LYS A 233 -33.15 26.43 -6.06
C LYS A 233 -33.47 24.96 -6.31
N ASP A 234 -34.41 24.68 -7.21
CA ASP A 234 -34.82 23.31 -7.52
C ASP A 234 -33.67 22.50 -8.11
N LYS A 235 -32.96 23.05 -9.11
CA LYS A 235 -31.80 22.39 -9.74
C LYS A 235 -30.62 22.23 -8.78
N THR A 236 -30.35 23.22 -7.92
CA THR A 236 -29.30 23.11 -6.91
C THR A 236 -29.63 22.06 -5.86
N ASN A 237 -30.91 21.96 -5.45
CA ASN A 237 -31.35 20.93 -4.52
C ASN A 237 -31.26 19.53 -5.14
N ALA A 238 -31.66 19.38 -6.41
CA ALA A 238 -31.48 18.13 -7.16
C ALA A 238 -30.01 17.73 -7.23
N LEU A 239 -29.10 18.67 -7.55
CA LEU A 239 -27.66 18.43 -7.58
C LEU A 239 -27.13 17.93 -6.22
N VAL A 240 -27.54 18.53 -5.10
CA VAL A 240 -27.15 18.09 -3.76
C VAL A 240 -27.61 16.64 -3.51
N VAL A 241 -28.86 16.32 -3.86
CA VAL A 241 -29.43 14.98 -3.67
C VAL A 241 -28.75 13.95 -4.56
N HIS A 242 -28.55 14.25 -5.85
CA HIS A 242 -27.90 13.35 -6.80
C HIS A 242 -26.44 13.11 -6.42
N THR A 243 -25.71 14.14 -5.99
CA THR A 243 -24.31 14.00 -5.55
C THR A 243 -24.22 13.15 -4.27
N GLU A 244 -25.16 13.29 -3.33
CA GLU A 244 -25.25 12.41 -2.16
C GLU A 244 -25.58 10.96 -2.56
N GLY A 245 -26.51 10.76 -3.49
CA GLY A 245 -26.84 9.43 -4.03
C GLY A 245 -25.61 8.75 -4.67
N GLN A 246 -24.83 9.52 -5.43
CA GLN A 246 -23.57 9.06 -6.02
C GLN A 246 -22.52 8.73 -4.94
N LEU A 247 -22.39 9.56 -3.90
CA LEU A 247 -21.47 9.30 -2.78
C LEU A 247 -21.84 8.01 -2.01
N GLN A 248 -23.13 7.78 -1.81
CA GLN A 248 -23.62 6.55 -1.17
C GLN A 248 -23.37 5.32 -2.05
N ALA A 249 -23.57 5.45 -3.36
CA ALA A 249 -23.25 4.41 -4.34
C ALA A 249 -21.75 4.08 -4.37
N TYR A 250 -20.92 5.12 -4.28
CA TYR A 250 -19.47 4.99 -4.24
C TYR A 250 -18.94 4.32 -2.97
N GLY A 251 -19.78 4.13 -1.94
CA GLY A 251 -19.46 3.36 -0.74
C GLY A 251 -18.84 4.17 0.40
N LYS A 252 -18.18 3.51 1.36
CA LYS A 252 -17.50 4.14 2.52
C LYS A 252 -16.03 4.44 2.23
N GLN A 253 -15.41 5.33 2.98
CA GLN A 253 -14.02 5.69 2.71
C GLN A 253 -13.14 4.46 2.91
N VAL A 254 -12.28 4.14 1.94
CA VAL A 254 -11.23 3.14 2.19
C VAL A 254 -10.18 3.78 3.07
N THR A 255 -10.08 3.29 4.29
CA THR A 255 -8.99 3.59 5.20
C THR A 255 -7.96 2.48 5.08
N GLU A 256 -6.68 2.82 5.01
CA GLU A 256 -5.61 1.81 5.07
C GLU A 256 -5.82 0.96 6.33
N SER A 257 -6.01 -0.35 6.15
CA SER A 257 -6.24 -1.27 7.25
C SER A 257 -4.98 -1.42 8.12
N GLU A 258 -5.18 -1.70 9.41
CA GLU A 258 -4.05 -1.98 10.31
C GLU A 258 -3.18 -3.13 9.81
N GLU A 259 -3.79 -4.14 9.20
CA GLU A 259 -3.09 -5.25 8.55
C GLU A 259 -2.17 -4.76 7.41
N ALA A 260 -2.64 -3.86 6.54
CA ALA A 260 -1.83 -3.31 5.46
C ALA A 260 -0.63 -2.50 5.97
N VAL A 261 -0.82 -1.72 7.04
CA VAL A 261 0.27 -1.00 7.72
C VAL A 261 1.32 -1.99 8.26
N LEU A 262 0.87 -3.05 8.92
CA LEU A 262 1.76 -4.10 9.46
C LEU A 262 2.54 -4.81 8.36
N LEU A 263 1.88 -5.18 7.25
CA LEU A 263 2.51 -5.82 6.09
C LEU A 263 3.60 -4.93 5.47
N ARG A 264 3.34 -3.63 5.33
CA ARG A 264 4.33 -2.69 4.79
C ARG A 264 5.54 -2.50 5.71
N LYS A 265 5.30 -2.40 7.03
CA LYS A 265 6.38 -2.37 8.03
C LYS A 265 7.23 -3.63 7.92
N ARG A 266 6.57 -4.79 7.87
CA ARG A 266 7.21 -6.09 7.76
C ARG A 266 8.05 -6.21 6.49
N TYR A 267 7.52 -5.77 5.36
CA TYR A 267 8.25 -5.73 4.10
C TYR A 267 9.53 -4.90 4.20
N ALA A 268 9.47 -3.71 4.81
CA ALA A 268 10.66 -2.86 4.96
C ALA A 268 11.73 -3.50 5.86
N GLU A 269 11.33 -4.18 6.95
CA GLU A 269 12.27 -4.91 7.82
C GLU A 269 12.91 -6.11 7.09
N LEU A 270 12.16 -6.81 6.23
CA LEU A 270 12.67 -7.89 5.40
C LEU A 270 13.66 -7.43 4.34
N GLU A 271 13.41 -6.30 3.65
CA GLU A 271 14.38 -5.74 2.70
C GLU A 271 15.65 -5.26 3.39
N ALA A 272 15.53 -4.68 4.59
CA ALA A 272 16.69 -4.34 5.40
C ALA A 272 17.52 -5.59 5.76
N GLN A 273 16.86 -6.68 6.18
CA GLN A 273 17.53 -7.95 6.46
C GLN A 273 18.19 -8.55 5.21
N ALA A 274 17.51 -8.51 4.06
CA ALA A 274 18.08 -8.98 2.79
C ALA A 274 19.34 -8.19 2.42
N ALA A 275 19.32 -6.86 2.55
CA ALA A 275 20.48 -6.02 2.31
C ALA A 275 21.65 -6.34 3.29
N LEU A 276 21.36 -6.61 4.56
CA LEU A 276 22.39 -7.06 5.51
C LEU A 276 23.00 -8.42 5.14
N LEU A 277 22.19 -9.37 4.66
CA LEU A 277 22.67 -10.67 4.20
C LEU A 277 23.54 -10.51 2.94
N LYS A 278 23.14 -9.64 2.00
CA LYS A 278 23.97 -9.26 0.84
C LYS A 278 25.29 -8.64 1.28
N ALA A 279 25.29 -7.74 2.27
CA ALA A 279 26.50 -7.17 2.85
C ALA A 279 27.44 -8.25 3.43
N GLN A 280 26.87 -9.26 4.09
CA GLN A 280 27.66 -10.36 4.65
C GLN A 280 28.25 -11.26 3.57
N LEU A 281 27.48 -11.58 2.52
CA LEU A 281 27.96 -12.33 1.36
C LEU A 281 29.03 -11.57 0.57
N ALA A 282 28.97 -10.24 0.56
CA ALA A 282 29.95 -9.36 -0.10
C ALA A 282 31.16 -9.03 0.80
N ALA A 283 31.23 -9.53 2.03
CA ALA A 283 32.21 -9.10 3.01
C ALA A 283 33.64 -9.09 2.46
N GLY A 284 34.26 -7.91 2.44
CA GLY A 284 35.61 -7.67 1.90
C GLY A 284 35.65 -7.10 0.49
N ALA A 285 34.51 -6.98 -0.20
CA ALA A 285 34.37 -6.28 -1.47
C ALA A 285 33.74 -4.88 -1.28
N ASP A 286 33.97 -3.99 -2.26
CA ASP A 286 33.45 -2.62 -2.26
C ASP A 286 31.92 -2.55 -2.15
N ALA A 287 31.22 -3.57 -2.66
CA ALA A 287 29.76 -3.69 -2.59
C ALA A 287 29.20 -3.78 -1.15
N THR A 288 30.03 -4.15 -0.16
CA THR A 288 29.60 -4.26 1.25
C THR A 288 29.00 -2.95 1.78
N GLN A 289 29.63 -1.80 1.46
CA GLN A 289 29.17 -0.50 1.95
C GLN A 289 27.82 -0.13 1.34
N SER A 290 27.66 -0.36 0.03
CA SER A 290 26.40 -0.11 -0.68
C SER A 290 25.23 -0.89 -0.07
N TYR A 291 25.44 -2.16 0.30
CA TYR A 291 24.40 -2.97 0.94
C TYR A 291 24.07 -2.51 2.36
N LEU A 292 25.04 -1.98 3.11
CA LEU A 292 24.79 -1.37 4.42
C LEU A 292 24.05 -0.02 4.29
N ASP A 293 24.32 0.76 3.25
CA ASP A 293 23.52 1.95 2.90
C ASP A 293 22.08 1.58 2.55
N GLU A 294 21.89 0.54 1.75
CA GLU A 294 20.57 0.02 1.39
C GLU A 294 19.77 -0.42 2.63
N ALA A 295 20.38 -1.20 3.53
CA ALA A 295 19.75 -1.62 4.79
C ALA A 295 19.31 -0.41 5.65
N LYS A 296 20.17 0.61 5.74
CA LYS A 296 19.87 1.85 6.47
C LYS A 296 18.71 2.61 5.85
N ALA A 297 18.66 2.71 4.52
CA ALA A 297 17.56 3.36 3.81
C ALA A 297 16.21 2.68 4.10
N TRP A 298 16.19 1.34 4.14
CA TRP A 298 14.99 0.57 4.48
C TRP A 298 14.53 0.79 5.93
N TYR A 299 15.44 0.78 6.90
CA TYR A 299 15.08 1.08 8.29
C TYR A 299 14.65 2.55 8.49
N ALA A 300 15.28 3.51 7.81
CA ALA A 300 14.84 4.91 7.83
C ALA A 300 13.42 5.06 7.27
N ARG A 301 13.09 4.34 6.18
CA ARG A 301 11.73 4.31 5.63
C ARG A 301 10.73 3.74 6.63
N ALA A 302 11.04 2.60 7.26
CA ALA A 302 10.21 2.02 8.32
C ALA A 302 10.04 2.98 9.51
N GLN A 303 11.09 3.73 9.86
CA GLN A 303 11.09 4.67 10.99
C GLN A 303 10.12 5.83 10.76
N SER A 304 10.04 6.35 9.54
CA SER A 304 9.13 7.47 9.19
C SER A 304 7.64 7.14 9.38
N GLN A 305 7.31 5.85 9.47
CA GLN A 305 5.94 5.33 9.56
C GLN A 305 5.66 4.66 10.92
N ALA A 306 6.63 4.68 11.84
CA ALA A 306 6.56 3.97 13.11
C ALA A 306 6.02 4.82 14.26
N LYS A 307 5.27 4.20 15.17
CA LYS A 307 4.96 4.74 16.50
C LYS A 307 6.26 4.89 17.32
N GLU A 308 6.23 5.73 18.35
CA GLU A 308 7.43 6.19 19.09
C GLU A 308 8.32 5.07 19.63
N THR A 309 7.74 3.99 20.17
CA THR A 309 8.50 2.84 20.71
C THR A 309 9.25 2.09 19.61
N ALA A 310 8.60 1.79 18.49
CA ALA A 310 9.23 1.17 17.33
C ALA A 310 10.26 2.10 16.65
N ARG A 311 10.04 3.42 16.71
CA ARG A 311 10.93 4.43 16.18
C ARG A 311 12.30 4.41 16.86
N LEU A 312 12.34 4.22 18.19
CA LEU A 312 13.57 4.11 18.97
C LEU A 312 14.38 2.86 18.60
N GLU A 313 13.72 1.71 18.44
CA GLU A 313 14.41 0.47 18.03
C GLU A 313 14.99 0.57 16.61
N LEU A 314 14.26 1.17 15.67
CA LEU A 314 14.76 1.43 14.31
C LEU A 314 15.94 2.42 14.31
N GLN A 315 15.93 3.41 15.20
CA GLN A 315 17.06 4.31 15.38
C GLN A 315 18.31 3.58 15.92
N LYS A 316 18.13 2.65 16.88
CA LYS A 316 19.22 1.79 17.36
C LYS A 316 19.79 0.93 16.23
N MET A 317 18.95 0.38 15.36
CA MET A 317 19.40 -0.39 14.19
C MET A 317 20.21 0.47 13.22
N ASN A 318 19.73 1.67 12.89
CA ASN A 318 20.46 2.62 12.04
C ASN A 318 21.83 2.98 12.63
N LYS A 319 21.91 3.22 13.94
CA LYS A 319 23.18 3.47 14.62
C LYS A 319 24.12 2.27 14.55
N ARG A 320 23.61 1.05 14.80
CA ARG A 320 24.41 -0.18 14.70
C ARG A 320 24.94 -0.43 13.28
N ILE A 321 24.19 -0.03 12.24
CA ILE A 321 24.68 -0.07 10.86
C ILE A 321 25.87 0.86 10.68
N ASP A 322 25.79 2.11 11.15
CA ASP A 322 26.90 3.06 11.07
C ASP A 322 28.13 2.56 11.83
N ASP A 323 27.95 2.09 13.07
CA ASP A 323 29.02 1.50 13.89
C ASP A 323 29.66 0.26 13.23
N THR A 324 28.90 -0.46 12.39
CA THR A 324 29.37 -1.62 11.63
C THR A 324 30.14 -1.18 10.39
N LYS A 325 29.67 -0.15 9.67
CA LYS A 325 30.39 0.43 8.53
C LYS A 325 31.78 0.90 8.92
N ASP A 326 31.88 1.63 10.03
CA ASP A 326 33.16 2.17 10.50
C ASP A 326 34.12 1.05 10.91
N ALA A 327 33.64 0.04 11.64
CA ALA A 327 34.44 -1.13 12.00
C ALA A 327 34.89 -1.98 10.79
N LEU A 328 34.12 -1.96 9.68
CA LEU A 328 34.50 -2.65 8.45
C LEU A 328 35.57 -1.90 7.65
N LYS A 329 35.62 -0.57 7.71
CA LYS A 329 36.69 0.24 7.10
C LYS A 329 38.06 -0.07 7.70
N GLU A 330 38.09 -0.40 8.98
CA GLU A 330 39.29 -0.79 9.72
C GLU A 330 39.78 -2.23 9.39
N LYS A 331 39.12 -2.94 8.46
CA LYS A 331 39.48 -4.27 7.91
C LYS A 331 39.77 -5.36 8.97
N GLY A 332 39.10 -5.31 10.12
CA GLY A 332 39.30 -6.25 11.22
C GLY A 332 38.22 -7.33 11.37
N LYS A 333 38.54 -8.41 12.10
CA LYS A 333 37.58 -9.46 12.56
C LYS A 333 36.39 -8.87 13.35
N GLN A 334 36.59 -7.69 13.95
CA GLN A 334 35.57 -6.96 14.70
C GLN A 334 34.40 -6.49 13.81
N GLY A 335 34.65 -6.03 12.58
CA GLY A 335 33.60 -5.62 11.65
C GLY A 335 32.70 -6.79 11.23
N SER A 336 33.30 -7.96 10.95
CA SER A 336 32.56 -9.19 10.62
C SER A 336 31.69 -9.69 11.78
N LYS A 337 32.20 -9.58 13.02
CA LYS A 337 31.42 -9.91 14.23
C LYS A 337 30.23 -8.97 14.40
N LYS A 338 30.45 -7.65 14.29
CA LYS A 338 29.37 -6.64 14.37
C LYS A 338 28.29 -6.87 13.31
N LEU A 339 28.69 -7.20 12.07
CA LEU A 339 27.74 -7.51 11.00
C LEU A 339 26.90 -8.76 11.31
N SER A 340 27.52 -9.79 11.88
CA SER A 340 26.81 -11.01 12.32
C SER A 340 25.84 -10.73 13.46
N ASP A 341 26.22 -9.90 14.43
CA ASP A 341 25.34 -9.52 15.55
C ASP A 341 24.17 -8.64 15.08
N LEU A 342 24.43 -7.72 14.15
CA LEU A 342 23.41 -6.90 13.49
C LEU A 342 22.39 -7.75 12.73
N LEU A 343 22.84 -8.79 12.04
CA LEU A 343 21.99 -9.74 11.34
C LEU A 343 21.08 -10.55 12.28
N LYS A 344 21.60 -10.97 13.43
CA LYS A 344 20.77 -11.64 14.47
C LYS A 344 19.66 -10.71 14.95
N SER A 345 20.01 -9.46 15.29
CA SER A 345 19.01 -8.47 15.68
C SER A 345 17.99 -8.22 14.57
N ALA A 346 18.41 -8.13 13.30
CA ALA A 346 17.50 -7.98 12.18
C ALA A 346 16.55 -9.18 12.02
N ALA A 347 17.06 -10.40 12.18
CA ALA A 347 16.27 -11.63 12.13
C ALA A 347 15.23 -11.69 13.25
N GLU A 348 15.61 -11.33 14.49
CA GLU A 348 14.69 -11.30 15.64
C GLU A 348 13.50 -10.37 15.40
N ARG A 349 13.71 -9.20 14.76
CA ARG A 349 12.61 -8.26 14.42
C ARG A 349 11.60 -8.86 13.46
N VAL A 350 12.10 -9.69 12.54
CA VAL A 350 11.28 -10.43 11.58
C VAL A 350 10.73 -11.70 12.24
N GLU A 351 11.37 -12.31 13.23
CA GLU A 351 10.81 -13.51 13.86
C GLU A 351 9.73 -13.22 14.90
N VAL A 352 9.54 -11.97 15.35
CA VAL A 352 8.41 -11.60 16.20
C VAL A 352 7.10 -11.91 15.46
N LYS A 353 6.58 -13.12 15.75
CA LYS A 353 5.20 -13.55 15.51
C LYS A 353 4.30 -12.50 16.14
N GLY A 354 3.24 -12.13 15.42
CA GLY A 354 2.30 -11.06 15.76
C GLY A 354 2.18 -10.83 17.26
N GLU A 355 2.72 -9.71 17.73
CA GLU A 355 2.24 -9.10 18.95
C GLU A 355 1.12 -8.14 18.54
N GLU A 356 -0.01 -8.39 19.18
CA GLU A 356 -1.33 -7.74 19.09
C GLU A 356 -1.29 -6.21 19.18
#